data_AF-A0A7R9I916-F1
#
_entry.id   AF-A0A7R9I916-F1
#
_cell.length_a   1.000
_cell.length_b   1.000
_cell.length_c   1.000
_cell.angle_alpha   90.00
_cell.angle_beta   90.00
_cell.angle_gamma   90.00
#
_symmetry.space_group_name_H-M   'P 1'
#
loop_
_entity.id
_entity.type
_entity.pdbx_description
1 polymer ?
#
loop_
_entity_poly.entity_id
_entity_poly.type
_entity_poly.pdbx_seq_one_letter_code
_entity_poly.pdbx_strand_id
1 'polypeptide(L)'
;MNRVILSLLGFSLVGGTRALDCAPRDYGDGVVCVCNAGYCDKLEDITEQDLSKGNYLFYTSSKAGDRLAKSVNVFEASATAPEEPVFYRLNADVTYQEIMGFGGALTDSTGLNIMSLSDAAREKLLQTYFGEGGSQYLYLRVPIGASDFSLEYYTYDDVDGDVNWNNFALRDEDYKYK
;
A
#
# COMPACT_ATOMS: atom_id res chain seq x y z
N MET A 1 -8.03 -12.38 -59.43
CA MET A 1 -7.05 -12.61 -58.36
C MET A 1 -7.67 -12.19 -57.03
N ASN A 2 -8.34 -13.11 -56.33
CA ASN A 2 -8.86 -12.87 -54.98
C ASN A 2 -7.71 -12.89 -53.99
N ARG A 3 -7.49 -11.77 -53.28
CA ARG A 3 -6.59 -11.73 -52.13
C ARG A 3 -7.44 -11.84 -50.86
N VAL A 4 -7.37 -13.00 -50.22
CA VAL A 4 -7.89 -13.22 -48.86
C VAL A 4 -6.86 -12.61 -47.91
N ILE A 5 -7.23 -11.56 -47.19
CA ILE A 5 -6.41 -11.00 -46.10
C ILE A 5 -6.85 -11.72 -44.82
N LEU A 6 -6.00 -12.62 -44.33
CA LEU A 6 -6.15 -13.25 -43.02
C LEU A 6 -5.66 -12.24 -41.97
N SER A 7 -6.57 -11.52 -41.31
CA SER A 7 -6.22 -10.75 -40.11
C SER A 7 -6.22 -11.70 -38.91
N LEU A 8 -5.03 -12.16 -38.52
CA LEU A 8 -4.81 -12.76 -37.20
C LEU A 8 -4.92 -11.62 -36.17
N LEU A 9 -6.11 -11.48 -35.57
CA LEU A 9 -6.30 -10.75 -34.33
C LEU A 9 -5.55 -11.50 -33.24
N GLY A 10 -4.30 -11.13 -33.01
CA GLY A 10 -3.55 -11.52 -31.83
C GLY A 10 -4.25 -10.95 -30.61
N PHE A 11 -5.04 -11.78 -29.92
CA PHE A 11 -5.58 -11.45 -28.62
C PHE A 11 -4.42 -11.53 -27.62
N SER A 12 -3.69 -10.43 -27.46
CA SER A 12 -2.79 -10.30 -26.31
C SER A 12 -3.69 -10.20 -25.09
N LEU A 13 -3.68 -11.25 -24.26
CA LEU A 13 -4.19 -11.20 -22.91
C LEU A 13 -3.30 -10.23 -22.13
N VAL A 14 -3.61 -8.94 -22.19
CA VAL A 14 -3.12 -7.98 -21.21
C VAL A 14 -3.84 -8.35 -19.92
N GLY A 15 -3.15 -9.09 -19.04
CA GLY A 15 -3.60 -9.40 -17.70
C GLY A 15 -3.58 -8.15 -16.83
N GLY A 16 -4.46 -7.19 -17.11
CA GLY A 16 -4.75 -6.10 -16.18
C GLY A 16 -5.58 -6.64 -15.04
N THR A 17 -5.15 -6.39 -13.81
CA THR A 17 -5.95 -6.74 -12.64
C THR A 17 -7.05 -5.72 -12.46
N ARG A 18 -8.31 -6.18 -12.47
CA ARG A 18 -9.45 -5.29 -12.22
C ARG A 18 -9.41 -4.79 -10.78
N ALA A 19 -9.65 -3.50 -10.59
CA ALA A 19 -9.88 -2.91 -9.27
C ALA A 19 -10.95 -3.70 -8.51
N LEU A 20 -10.77 -3.83 -7.22
CA LEU A 20 -11.79 -4.36 -6.31
C LEU A 20 -12.15 -3.24 -5.35
N ASP A 21 -13.41 -2.82 -5.37
CA ASP A 21 -13.87 -1.70 -4.57
C ASP A 21 -13.83 -2.01 -3.07
N CYS A 22 -13.76 -0.97 -2.24
CA CYS A 22 -13.93 -1.14 -0.80
C CYS A 22 -15.25 -1.88 -0.49
N ALA A 23 -15.21 -2.87 0.41
CA ALA A 23 -16.41 -3.43 1.04
C ALA A 23 -16.70 -2.66 2.34
N PRO A 24 -17.53 -1.59 2.31
CA PRO A 24 -17.59 -0.63 3.41
C PRO A 24 -18.31 -1.21 4.62
N ARG A 25 -17.81 -0.87 5.81
CA ARG A 25 -18.53 -1.00 7.07
C ARG A 25 -18.35 0.24 7.92
N ASP A 26 -19.45 0.82 8.36
CA ASP A 26 -19.47 2.01 9.21
C ASP A 26 -19.50 1.61 10.70
N TYR A 27 -18.67 2.28 11.50
CA TYR A 27 -18.58 2.13 12.95
C TYR A 27 -18.98 3.42 13.72
N GLY A 28 -19.48 4.45 13.03
CA GLY A 28 -19.95 5.72 13.61
C GLY A 28 -18.98 6.89 13.42
N ASP A 29 -17.67 6.63 13.43
CA ASP A 29 -16.62 7.64 13.25
C ASP A 29 -15.95 7.60 11.86
N GLY A 30 -16.41 6.69 11.01
CA GLY A 30 -15.87 6.49 9.67
C GLY A 30 -16.12 5.09 9.16
N VAL A 31 -15.81 4.91 7.88
CA VAL A 31 -15.98 3.64 7.17
C VAL A 31 -14.64 2.91 7.10
N VAL A 32 -14.64 1.60 7.32
CA VAL A 32 -13.50 0.72 7.02
C VAL A 32 -13.79 -0.13 5.78
N CYS A 33 -12.74 -0.60 5.10
CA CYS A 33 -12.86 -1.59 4.04
C CYS A 33 -12.64 -2.98 4.64
N VAL A 34 -13.66 -3.83 4.55
CA VAL A 34 -13.66 -5.16 5.17
C VAL A 34 -12.94 -6.14 4.26
N CYS A 35 -11.84 -6.70 4.75
CA CYS A 35 -11.12 -7.80 4.11
C CYS A 35 -11.30 -9.11 4.89
N ASN A 36 -11.25 -10.23 4.16
CA ASN A 36 -11.29 -11.59 4.69
C ASN A 36 -10.54 -12.55 3.74
N ALA A 37 -10.58 -13.86 4.02
CA ALA A 37 -9.89 -14.87 3.22
C ALA A 37 -10.31 -14.92 1.73
N GLY A 38 -11.54 -14.53 1.40
CA GLY A 38 -12.07 -14.50 0.03
C GLY A 38 -11.94 -13.15 -0.66
N TYR A 39 -11.89 -12.05 0.10
CA TYR A 39 -12.04 -10.70 -0.44
C TYR A 39 -11.12 -9.67 0.21
N CYS A 40 -10.55 -8.78 -0.58
CA CYS A 40 -9.97 -7.52 -0.12
C CYS A 40 -9.95 -6.55 -1.30
N ASP A 41 -10.09 -5.25 -1.03
CA ASP A 41 -10.01 -4.22 -2.05
C ASP A 41 -8.61 -4.12 -2.66
N LYS A 42 -8.54 -3.64 -3.91
CA LYS A 42 -7.31 -3.50 -4.69
C LYS A 42 -7.41 -2.23 -5.52
N LEU A 43 -6.32 -1.45 -5.54
CA LEU A 43 -6.22 -0.29 -6.39
C LEU A 43 -6.29 -0.67 -7.87
N GLU A 44 -6.89 0.21 -8.66
CA GLU A 44 -6.91 0.07 -10.11
C GLU A 44 -5.52 0.29 -10.69
N ASP A 45 -5.12 -0.58 -11.63
CA ASP A 45 -3.89 -0.42 -12.38
C ASP A 45 -3.87 0.94 -13.11
N ILE A 46 -2.70 1.57 -13.16
CA ILE A 46 -2.48 2.78 -13.94
C ILE A 46 -2.09 2.35 -15.36
N THR A 47 -2.86 2.79 -16.35
CA THR A 47 -2.60 2.45 -17.75
C THR A 47 -1.77 3.52 -18.45
N GLU A 48 -1.13 3.18 -19.57
CA GLU A 48 -0.45 4.18 -20.42
C GLU A 48 -1.42 5.27 -20.90
N GLN A 49 -2.67 4.90 -21.14
CA GLN A 49 -3.72 5.85 -21.55
C GLN A 49 -4.02 6.87 -20.45
N ASP A 50 -4.02 6.45 -19.18
CA ASP A 50 -4.23 7.32 -18.03
C ASP A 50 -3.14 8.41 -17.94
N LEU A 51 -1.92 8.08 -18.36
CA LEU A 51 -0.73 8.95 -18.33
C LEU A 51 -0.49 9.69 -19.66
N SER A 52 -1.48 9.75 -20.54
CA SER A 52 -1.38 10.52 -21.78
C SER A 52 -1.03 11.99 -21.50
N LYS A 53 -0.21 12.60 -22.38
CA LYS A 53 0.19 14.00 -22.22
C LYS A 53 -1.02 14.93 -22.10
N GLY A 54 -1.03 15.74 -21.04
CA GLY A 54 -2.14 16.65 -20.72
C GLY A 54 -3.14 16.05 -19.72
N ASN A 55 -3.03 14.78 -19.38
CA ASN A 55 -3.82 14.15 -18.34
C ASN A 55 -3.14 14.24 -16.97
N TYR A 56 -3.95 14.16 -15.92
CA TYR A 56 -3.49 13.91 -14.56
C TYR A 56 -4.41 12.91 -13.86
N LEU A 57 -3.81 12.12 -12.96
CA LEU A 57 -4.53 11.24 -12.06
C LEU A 57 -4.92 11.99 -10.80
N PHE A 58 -6.14 11.78 -10.33
CA PHE A 58 -6.61 12.32 -9.06
C PHE A 58 -7.23 11.21 -8.23
N TYR A 59 -6.65 10.99 -7.04
CA TYR A 59 -7.09 9.98 -6.08
C TYR A 59 -7.77 10.67 -4.89
N THR A 60 -8.99 10.24 -4.56
CA THR A 60 -9.77 10.83 -3.46
C THR A 60 -10.00 9.82 -2.35
N SER A 61 -9.78 10.25 -1.11
CA SER A 61 -10.28 9.57 0.09
C SER A 61 -11.07 10.55 0.94
N SER A 62 -12.24 10.15 1.42
CA SER A 62 -13.15 11.05 2.14
C SER A 62 -13.84 10.38 3.33
N LYS A 63 -14.33 11.19 4.27
CA LYS A 63 -15.16 10.72 5.39
C LYS A 63 -16.45 10.06 4.89
N ALA A 64 -17.00 10.55 3.78
CA ALA A 64 -18.23 10.04 3.18
C ALA A 64 -18.08 8.62 2.60
N GLY A 65 -16.85 8.18 2.29
CA GLY A 65 -16.60 6.80 1.90
C GLY A 65 -15.65 6.60 0.72
N ASP A 66 -15.13 7.66 0.09
CA ASP A 66 -14.16 7.49 -1.00
C ASP A 66 -12.89 6.84 -0.46
N ARG A 67 -12.34 5.86 -1.18
CA ARG A 67 -11.17 5.08 -0.75
C ARG A 67 -10.19 4.99 -1.91
N LEU A 68 -9.27 5.95 -1.99
CA LEU A 68 -8.35 6.13 -3.10
C LEU A 68 -9.06 6.00 -4.46
N ALA A 69 -10.24 6.61 -4.56
CA ALA A 69 -11.04 6.60 -5.78
C ALA A 69 -10.28 7.32 -6.90
N LYS A 70 -9.90 6.58 -7.95
CA LYS A 70 -9.14 7.09 -9.09
C LYS A 70 -10.05 7.83 -10.07
N SER A 71 -9.59 8.97 -10.57
CA SER A 71 -10.15 9.64 -11.75
C SER A 71 -9.03 10.12 -12.66
N VAL A 72 -9.27 10.08 -13.96
CA VAL A 72 -8.38 10.64 -14.99
C VAL A 72 -8.99 11.94 -15.46
N ASN A 73 -8.24 13.03 -15.35
CA ASN A 73 -8.68 14.37 -15.71
C ASN A 73 -7.71 14.99 -16.70
N VAL A 74 -8.11 16.10 -17.32
CA VAL A 74 -7.31 16.81 -18.33
C VAL A 74 -6.97 18.20 -17.82
N PHE A 75 -5.73 18.63 -18.02
CA PHE A 75 -5.34 20.02 -17.78
C PHE A 75 -6.04 20.95 -18.75
N GLU A 76 -6.77 21.92 -18.22
CA GLU A 76 -7.34 23.00 -19.02
C GLU A 76 -6.28 24.03 -19.38
N ALA A 77 -6.20 24.43 -20.65
CA ALA A 77 -5.26 25.45 -21.11
C ALA A 77 -5.57 26.86 -20.55
N SER A 78 -6.81 27.07 -20.11
CA SER A 78 -7.27 28.33 -19.51
C SER A 78 -8.43 28.01 -18.58
N ALA A 79 -8.25 28.24 -17.28
CA ALA A 79 -9.33 28.13 -16.32
C ALA A 79 -10.17 29.42 -16.34
N THR A 80 -11.49 29.31 -16.54
CA THR A 80 -12.41 30.34 -16.04
C THR A 80 -12.42 30.24 -14.52
N ALA A 81 -11.62 31.09 -13.87
CA ALA A 81 -11.51 31.06 -12.42
C ALA A 81 -12.84 31.46 -11.76
N PRO A 82 -13.24 30.80 -10.65
CA PRO A 82 -14.28 31.33 -9.78
C PRO A 82 -13.88 32.72 -9.25
N GLU A 83 -14.83 33.49 -8.68
CA GLU A 83 -14.58 34.87 -8.21
C GLU A 83 -13.37 35.00 -7.28
N GLU A 84 -13.07 33.97 -6.47
CA GLU A 84 -11.94 33.92 -5.53
C GLU A 84 -11.17 32.59 -5.67
N PRO A 85 -10.28 32.46 -6.66
CA PRO A 85 -9.54 31.23 -6.91
C PRO A 85 -8.34 31.09 -5.97
N VAL A 86 -8.12 29.87 -5.47
CA VAL A 86 -6.87 29.50 -4.79
C VAL A 86 -5.92 28.87 -5.81
N PHE A 87 -4.74 29.45 -5.99
CA PHE A 87 -3.73 28.94 -6.91
C PHE A 87 -2.53 28.34 -6.16
N TYR A 88 -2.17 27.12 -6.53
CA TYR A 88 -0.91 26.49 -6.16
C TYR A 88 0.02 26.48 -7.37
N ARG A 89 1.25 27.01 -7.21
CA ARG A 89 2.25 27.06 -8.28
C ARG A 89 3.43 26.19 -7.93
N LEU A 90 3.72 25.21 -8.77
CA LEU A 90 4.90 24.37 -8.66
C LEU A 90 6.08 25.05 -9.37
N ASN A 91 7.21 25.20 -8.68
CA ASN A 91 8.48 25.61 -9.28
C ASN A 91 9.42 24.41 -9.34
N ALA A 92 9.61 23.83 -10.54
CA ALA A 92 10.43 22.64 -10.74
C ALA A 92 11.94 22.89 -10.61
N ASP A 93 12.39 24.15 -10.62
CA ASP A 93 13.81 24.51 -10.47
C ASP A 93 14.27 24.50 -9.00
N VAL A 94 13.33 24.39 -8.05
CA VAL A 94 13.62 24.34 -6.62
C VAL A 94 13.39 22.92 -6.12
N THR A 95 14.48 22.23 -5.78
CA THR A 95 14.47 20.87 -5.24
C THR A 95 14.75 20.87 -3.74
N TYR A 96 14.33 19.79 -3.07
CA TYR A 96 14.56 19.55 -1.64
C TYR A 96 15.15 18.15 -1.44
N GLN A 97 14.79 17.48 -0.34
CA GLN A 97 15.27 16.13 -0.04
C GLN A 97 14.74 15.08 -1.02
N GLU A 98 15.52 14.01 -1.19
CA GLU A 98 15.06 12.78 -1.82
C GLU A 98 14.14 12.00 -0.87
N ILE A 99 13.06 11.41 -1.40
CA ILE A 99 12.16 10.56 -0.64
C ILE A 99 12.55 9.11 -0.88
N MET A 100 13.10 8.46 0.16
CA MET A 100 13.55 7.08 0.04
C MET A 100 12.40 6.07 0.02
N GLY A 101 11.25 6.40 0.64
CA GLY A 101 10.08 5.52 0.68
C GLY A 101 9.23 5.67 1.94
N PHE A 102 8.20 4.83 2.03
CA PHE A 102 7.23 4.78 3.12
C PHE A 102 7.04 3.33 3.59
N GLY A 103 6.57 3.16 4.82
CA GLY A 103 6.58 1.86 5.46
C GLY A 103 5.85 1.81 6.81
N GLY A 104 6.02 0.68 7.50
CA GLY A 104 5.44 0.42 8.82
C GLY A 104 6.42 -0.25 9.77
N ALA A 105 5.93 -0.67 10.94
CA ALA A 105 6.72 -1.39 11.93
C ALA A 105 6.22 -2.85 12.08
N LEU A 106 7.15 -3.80 11.98
CA LEU A 106 6.91 -5.21 12.27
C LEU A 106 7.27 -5.47 13.74
N THR A 107 6.36 -5.09 14.63
CA THR A 107 6.45 -5.37 16.07
C THR A 107 5.92 -6.78 16.37
N ASP A 108 6.18 -7.31 17.57
CA ASP A 108 5.63 -8.60 17.98
C ASP A 108 4.11 -8.60 17.90
N SER A 109 3.45 -7.53 18.34
CA SER A 109 2.00 -7.36 18.20
C SER A 109 1.56 -7.40 16.74
N THR A 110 2.29 -6.74 15.83
CA THR A 110 2.00 -6.78 14.39
C THR A 110 2.06 -8.23 13.88
N GLY A 111 3.17 -8.92 14.15
CA GLY A 111 3.37 -10.30 13.72
C GLY A 111 2.34 -11.26 14.31
N LEU A 112 2.07 -11.17 15.61
CA LEU A 112 1.04 -11.95 16.30
C LEU A 112 -0.34 -11.80 15.65
N ASN A 113 -0.78 -10.56 15.39
CA ASN A 113 -2.08 -10.32 14.76
C ASN A 113 -2.14 -10.85 13.32
N ILE A 114 -1.08 -10.66 12.53
CA ILE A 114 -0.98 -11.20 11.17
C ILE A 114 -1.00 -12.73 11.18
N MET A 115 -0.30 -13.36 12.13
CA MET A 115 -0.24 -14.81 12.28
C MET A 115 -1.54 -15.40 12.83
N SER A 116 -2.38 -14.60 13.51
CA SER A 116 -3.72 -15.03 13.95
C SER A 116 -4.73 -15.22 12.81
N LEU A 117 -4.46 -14.63 11.63
CA LEU A 117 -5.30 -14.78 10.45
C LEU A 117 -5.08 -16.14 9.78
N SER A 118 -6.11 -16.62 9.05
CA SER A 118 -5.93 -17.72 8.11
C SER A 118 -4.94 -17.34 7.00
N ASP A 119 -4.24 -18.32 6.43
CA ASP A 119 -3.20 -18.06 5.43
C ASP A 119 -3.70 -17.22 4.24
N ALA A 120 -4.93 -17.48 3.78
CA ALA A 120 -5.54 -16.71 2.68
C ALA A 120 -5.84 -15.24 3.06
N ALA A 121 -6.27 -14.98 4.29
CA ALA A 121 -6.50 -13.62 4.77
C ALA A 121 -5.17 -12.89 5.03
N ARG A 122 -4.17 -13.62 5.54
CA ARG A 122 -2.81 -13.12 5.74
C ARG A 122 -2.18 -12.69 4.43
N GLU A 123 -2.24 -13.53 3.40
CA GLU A 123 -1.72 -13.21 2.08
C GLU A 123 -2.37 -11.94 1.52
N LYS A 124 -3.70 -11.82 1.62
CA LYS A 124 -4.40 -10.60 1.18
C LYS A 124 -3.94 -9.36 1.94
N LEU A 125 -3.78 -9.44 3.26
CA LEU A 125 -3.24 -8.34 4.05
C LEU A 125 -1.83 -7.95 3.61
N LEU A 126 -0.94 -8.91 3.38
CA LEU A 126 0.41 -8.63 2.88
C LEU A 126 0.36 -7.98 1.49
N GLN A 127 -0.52 -8.43 0.60
CA GLN A 127 -0.74 -7.82 -0.71
C GLN A 127 -1.27 -6.38 -0.61
N THR A 128 -2.08 -6.02 0.40
CA THR A 128 -2.53 -4.63 0.58
C THR A 128 -1.39 -3.69 0.98
N TYR A 129 -0.36 -4.17 1.69
CA TYR A 129 0.78 -3.35 2.07
C TYR A 129 1.90 -3.38 1.02
N PHE A 130 2.26 -4.55 0.51
CA PHE A 130 3.48 -4.76 -0.30
C PHE A 130 3.20 -5.14 -1.76
N GLY A 131 1.98 -5.56 -2.08
CA GLY A 131 1.60 -5.97 -3.43
C GLY A 131 1.42 -4.80 -4.39
N GLU A 132 1.49 -5.08 -5.69
CA GLU A 132 1.41 -4.06 -6.75
C GLU A 132 0.10 -3.24 -6.74
N GLY A 133 -1.03 -3.84 -6.33
CA GLY A 133 -2.29 -3.09 -6.17
C GLY A 133 -2.61 -2.70 -4.73
N GLY A 134 -1.62 -2.75 -3.85
CA GLY A 134 -1.68 -2.23 -2.50
C GLY A 134 -0.95 -0.89 -2.38
N SER A 135 -0.50 -0.56 -1.18
CA SER A 135 0.22 0.68 -0.86
C SER A 135 1.70 0.65 -1.24
N GLN A 136 2.21 -0.50 -1.70
CA GLN A 136 3.61 -0.72 -2.11
C GLN A 136 4.64 -0.19 -1.10
N TYR A 137 4.49 -0.57 0.17
CA TYR A 137 5.45 -0.26 1.23
C TYR A 137 6.86 -0.73 0.83
N LEU A 138 7.83 0.15 1.02
CA LEU A 138 9.25 -0.09 0.71
C LEU A 138 10.08 -0.34 1.98
N TYR A 139 9.58 0.09 3.14
CA TYR A 139 10.28 -0.03 4.40
C TYR A 139 9.50 -0.78 5.47
N LEU A 140 10.25 -1.54 6.27
CA LEU A 140 9.81 -2.12 7.52
C LEU A 140 10.81 -1.78 8.62
N ARG A 141 10.32 -1.20 9.71
CA ARG A 141 11.09 -1.03 10.95
C ARG A 141 10.88 -2.27 11.83
N VAL A 142 11.97 -2.93 12.19
CA VAL A 142 11.96 -4.12 13.06
C VAL A 142 12.58 -3.75 14.42
N PRO A 143 11.87 -3.86 15.55
CA PRO A 143 12.45 -3.67 16.87
C PRO A 143 13.50 -4.73 17.19
N ILE A 144 14.64 -4.31 17.75
CA ILE A 144 15.68 -5.18 18.31
C ILE A 144 15.28 -5.51 19.75
N GLY A 145 14.98 -6.79 20.03
CA GLY A 145 14.40 -7.20 21.31
C GLY A 145 12.92 -6.80 21.44
N ALA A 146 12.45 -6.69 22.67
CA ALA A 146 11.09 -6.26 22.98
C ALA A 146 10.86 -4.77 22.74
N SER A 147 9.59 -4.40 22.55
CA SER A 147 9.07 -3.03 22.63
C SER A 147 7.88 -2.98 23.58
N ASP A 148 7.27 -1.81 23.75
CA ASP A 148 5.97 -1.67 24.42
C ASP A 148 4.82 -2.40 23.68
N PHE A 149 5.04 -2.76 22.40
CA PHE A 149 4.16 -3.62 21.59
C PHE A 149 4.56 -5.11 21.63
N SER A 150 5.24 -5.53 22.69
CA SER A 150 5.57 -6.94 22.97
C SER A 150 4.71 -7.48 24.12
N LEU A 151 4.46 -8.80 24.15
CA LEU A 151 3.68 -9.43 25.23
C LEU A 151 4.44 -9.50 26.56
N GLU A 152 5.76 -9.52 26.47
CA GLU A 152 6.67 -9.58 27.61
C GLU A 152 7.93 -8.77 27.34
N TYR A 153 8.64 -8.43 28.42
CA TYR A 153 9.92 -7.73 28.34
C TYR A 153 11.02 -8.75 28.11
N TYR A 154 11.82 -8.53 27.06
CA TYR A 154 12.98 -9.36 26.77
C TYR A 154 14.04 -8.55 26.01
N THR A 155 15.29 -8.97 26.15
CA THR A 155 16.36 -8.60 25.23
C THR A 155 16.93 -9.87 24.58
N TYR A 156 17.95 -9.71 23.74
CA TYR A 156 18.68 -10.85 23.20
C TYR A 156 19.73 -11.40 24.18
N ASP A 157 20.01 -10.69 25.29
CA ASP A 157 20.98 -11.11 26.30
C ASP A 157 20.59 -10.57 27.69
N ASP A 158 19.66 -11.27 28.36
CA ASP A 158 19.15 -10.90 29.68
C ASP A 158 20.00 -11.45 30.85
N VAL A 159 21.16 -12.06 30.58
CA VAL A 159 22.05 -12.62 31.62
C VAL A 159 22.93 -11.53 32.22
N ASP A 160 22.71 -11.21 33.49
CA ASP A 160 23.49 -10.19 34.20
C ASP A 160 24.99 -10.51 34.18
N GLY A 161 25.79 -9.50 33.80
CA GLY A 161 27.24 -9.61 33.71
C GLY A 161 27.80 -10.31 32.46
N ASP A 162 26.97 -10.66 31.46
CA ASP A 162 27.46 -11.30 30.21
C ASP A 162 28.12 -10.32 29.22
N VAL A 163 29.23 -9.71 29.64
CA VAL A 163 30.02 -8.79 28.80
C VAL A 163 30.63 -9.45 27.56
N ASN A 164 30.64 -10.79 27.51
CA ASN A 164 31.23 -11.58 26.44
C ASN A 164 30.16 -12.13 25.46
N TRP A 165 28.87 -11.81 25.65
CA TRP A 165 27.77 -12.21 24.77
C TRP A 165 27.61 -13.72 24.60
N ASN A 166 27.95 -14.52 25.61
CA ASN A 166 27.87 -15.98 25.53
C ASN A 166 26.43 -16.50 25.45
N ASN A 167 25.47 -15.72 25.94
CA ASN A 167 24.06 -16.06 25.99
C ASN A 167 23.22 -15.26 25.00
N PHE A 168 23.85 -14.47 24.11
CA PHE A 168 23.13 -13.76 23.06
C PHE A 168 22.34 -14.76 22.18
N ALA A 169 21.03 -14.58 22.13
CA ALA A 169 20.16 -15.37 21.28
C ALA A 169 18.92 -14.57 20.85
N LEU A 170 18.50 -14.78 19.60
CA LEU A 170 17.16 -14.37 19.18
C LEU A 170 16.11 -15.14 19.96
N ARG A 171 14.93 -14.55 20.11
CA ARG A 171 13.82 -15.12 20.86
C ARG A 171 12.79 -15.74 19.91
N ASP A 172 11.87 -16.51 20.48
CA ASP A 172 10.80 -17.17 19.73
C ASP A 172 9.99 -16.17 18.90
N GLU A 173 9.81 -14.94 19.41
CA GLU A 173 9.14 -13.85 18.74
C GLU A 173 9.81 -13.46 17.42
N ASP A 174 11.14 -13.43 17.38
CA ASP A 174 11.89 -13.08 16.17
C ASP A 174 11.80 -14.16 15.10
N TYR A 175 11.64 -15.43 15.48
CA TYR A 175 11.49 -16.55 14.54
C TYR A 175 10.06 -16.75 14.05
N LYS A 176 9.07 -16.37 14.86
CA LYS A 176 7.65 -16.66 14.60
C LYS A 176 6.87 -15.45 14.09
N TYR A 177 7.26 -14.24 14.46
CA TYR A 177 6.45 -13.03 14.29
C TYR A 177 7.18 -11.87 13.59
N LYS A 178 8.52 -11.89 13.52
CA LYS A 178 9.32 -10.89 12.80
C LYS A 178 9.98 -11.51 11.56
#